data_AF-W4V323-F1
#
_entry.id   AF-W4V323-F1
#
_cell.length_a   1.000
_cell.length_b   1.000
_cell.length_c   1.000
_cell.angle_alpha   90.00
_cell.angle_beta   90.00
_cell.angle_gamma   90.00
#
_symmetry.space_group_name_H-M   'P 1'
#
loop_
_entity.id
_entity.type
_entity.pdbx_description
1 polymer ?
#
loop_
_entity_poly.entity_id
_entity_poly.type
_entity_poly.pdbx_seq_one_letter_code
_entity_poly.pdbx_strand_id
1 'polypeptide(L)'
;MSLYPTASDWPDLTKQCLSNMKDMISRYGKEVMICEIGMDYRDAQACKDFITDIIEKTKSLPDNKGLGVFYWEPQCYDWQYYNKGAFDLSGKPTIALDAFLPSDMPGNLIYGDLNGDGRVNSTDFSLLKRYLLGNISVFPHERGAEAADLNLDGRINSTDYSILKRYLLNSIPSLPVK
;
A
#
# COMPACT_ATOMS: atom_id res chain seq x y z
N MET A 1 -5.77 12.64 -17.47
CA MET A 1 -4.71 13.60 -17.04
C MET A 1 -3.39 12.88 -16.91
N SER A 2 -2.28 13.64 -16.90
CA SER A 2 -0.91 13.12 -16.82
C SER A 2 -0.15 13.72 -15.64
N LEU A 3 0.70 12.95 -14.97
CA LEU A 3 1.49 13.44 -13.82
C LEU A 3 2.88 12.77 -13.73
N TYR A 4 3.94 13.57 -13.83
CA TYR A 4 5.34 13.09 -13.82
C TYR A 4 6.22 13.81 -12.78
N PRO A 5 6.00 13.56 -11.48
CA PRO A 5 6.71 14.25 -10.41
C PRO A 5 8.14 13.75 -10.19
N THR A 6 8.81 14.35 -9.20
CA THR A 6 10.07 13.93 -8.60
C THR A 6 9.84 13.47 -7.16
N ALA A 7 10.83 12.83 -6.54
CA ALA A 7 10.76 12.41 -5.14
C ALA A 7 10.46 13.56 -4.16
N SER A 8 10.82 14.80 -4.51
CA SER A 8 10.63 15.98 -3.64
C SER A 8 9.30 16.69 -3.82
N ASP A 9 8.64 16.60 -4.98
CA ASP A 9 7.47 17.44 -5.31
C ASP A 9 6.16 16.65 -5.48
N TRP A 10 6.21 15.32 -5.54
CA TRP A 10 5.02 14.49 -5.72
C TRP A 10 3.90 14.76 -4.70
N PRO A 11 4.17 15.05 -3.40
CA PRO A 11 3.09 15.27 -2.44
C PRO A 11 2.27 16.51 -2.76
N ASP A 12 2.88 17.54 -3.35
CA ASP A 12 2.18 18.77 -3.70
C ASP A 12 1.50 18.68 -5.06
N LEU A 13 2.15 18.02 -6.04
CA LEU A 13 1.57 17.80 -7.35
C LEU A 13 0.33 16.90 -7.31
N THR A 14 0.30 15.89 -6.45
CA THR A 14 -0.91 15.05 -6.24
C THR A 14 -2.05 15.83 -5.57
N LYS A 15 -1.76 16.73 -4.62
CA LYS A 15 -2.78 17.63 -4.04
C LYS A 15 -3.37 18.56 -5.09
N GLN A 16 -2.54 19.16 -5.94
CA GLN A 16 -2.99 20.03 -7.03
C GLN A 16 -3.82 19.23 -8.05
N CYS A 17 -3.40 18.01 -8.37
CA CYS A 17 -4.14 17.12 -9.25
C CYS A 17 -5.53 16.82 -8.69
N LEU A 18 -5.66 16.49 -7.40
CA LEU A 18 -6.96 16.27 -6.75
C LEU A 18 -7.87 17.49 -6.84
N SER A 19 -7.35 18.70 -6.59
CA SER A 19 -8.11 19.94 -6.73
C SER A 19 -8.63 20.11 -8.16
N ASN A 20 -7.79 19.83 -9.17
CA ASN A 20 -8.20 19.88 -10.57
C ASN A 20 -9.24 18.81 -10.91
N MET A 21 -9.11 17.58 -10.40
CA MET A 21 -10.11 16.52 -10.57
C MET A 21 -11.49 16.93 -10.04
N LYS A 22 -11.52 17.54 -8.85
CA LYS A 22 -12.76 18.05 -8.23
C LYS A 22 -13.36 19.20 -9.04
N ASP A 23 -12.53 20.10 -9.57
CA ASP A 23 -12.99 21.19 -10.46
C ASP A 23 -13.63 20.65 -11.74
N MET A 24 -13.00 19.65 -12.39
CA MET A 24 -13.54 19.03 -13.60
C MET A 24 -14.90 18.36 -13.35
N ILE A 25 -15.04 17.66 -12.22
CA ILE A 25 -16.32 17.07 -11.81
C ILE A 25 -17.37 18.16 -11.56
N SER A 26 -17.02 19.22 -10.84
CA SER A 26 -17.95 20.31 -10.49
C SER A 26 -18.46 21.04 -11.73
N ARG A 27 -17.55 21.40 -12.65
CA ARG A 27 -17.88 22.18 -13.85
C ARG A 27 -18.60 21.38 -14.92
N TYR A 28 -18.22 20.12 -15.10
CA TYR A 28 -18.63 19.34 -16.27
C TYR A 28 -19.46 18.11 -15.93
N GLY A 29 -19.53 17.73 -14.65
CA GLY A 29 -20.24 16.54 -14.20
C GLY A 29 -19.62 15.23 -14.67
N LYS A 30 -18.45 15.25 -15.32
CA LYS A 30 -17.82 14.09 -15.96
C LYS A 30 -16.98 13.27 -14.99
N GLU A 31 -16.86 11.99 -15.31
CA GLU A 31 -15.94 11.06 -14.66
C GLU A 31 -14.50 11.36 -15.09
N VAL A 32 -13.55 10.98 -14.24
CA VAL A 32 -12.15 11.33 -14.37
C VAL A 32 -11.28 10.09 -14.30
N MET A 33 -10.30 10.02 -15.20
CA MET A 33 -9.24 9.03 -15.20
C MET A 33 -7.86 9.70 -15.29
N ILE A 34 -6.92 9.17 -14.52
CA ILE A 34 -5.50 9.49 -14.70
C ILE A 34 -4.95 8.49 -15.73
N CYS A 35 -4.52 8.99 -16.87
CA CYS A 35 -4.14 8.15 -18.00
C CYS A 35 -2.64 7.97 -18.13
N GLU A 36 -1.86 8.78 -17.42
CA GLU A 36 -0.41 8.74 -17.50
C GLU A 36 0.18 9.16 -16.17
N ILE A 37 0.98 8.26 -15.59
CA ILE A 37 1.87 8.60 -14.49
C ILE A 37 3.24 7.97 -14.74
N GLY A 38 4.26 8.60 -14.17
CA GLY A 38 5.62 8.07 -14.13
C GLY A 38 6.51 8.87 -13.19
N MET A 39 7.55 8.25 -12.67
CA MET A 39 8.59 8.89 -11.86
C MET A 39 9.92 8.21 -12.21
N ASP A 40 11.05 8.83 -11.86
CA ASP A 40 12.36 8.20 -12.08
C ASP A 40 12.38 6.82 -11.41
N TYR A 41 12.67 5.74 -12.17
CA TYR A 41 12.75 4.38 -11.66
C TYR A 41 13.79 4.22 -10.54
N ARG A 42 14.75 5.15 -10.43
CA ARG A 42 15.75 5.20 -9.36
C ARG A 42 15.13 5.57 -8.01
N ASP A 43 14.02 6.30 -8.03
CA ASP A 43 13.29 6.73 -6.84
C ASP A 43 12.11 5.80 -6.53
N ALA A 44 12.32 4.48 -6.65
CA ALA A 44 11.24 3.48 -6.63
C ALA A 44 10.32 3.55 -5.40
N GLN A 45 10.85 3.82 -4.21
CA GLN A 45 10.02 3.97 -3.00
C GLN A 45 9.14 5.22 -3.08
N ALA A 46 9.71 6.38 -3.45
CA ALA A 46 8.93 7.60 -3.61
C ALA A 46 7.90 7.47 -4.75
N CYS A 47 8.24 6.71 -5.79
CA CYS A 47 7.31 6.38 -6.88
C CYS A 47 6.15 5.52 -6.36
N LYS A 48 6.41 4.50 -5.53
CA LYS A 48 5.36 3.70 -4.88
C LYS A 48 4.45 4.57 -4.03
N ASP A 49 5.00 5.44 -3.19
CA ASP A 49 4.24 6.33 -2.32
C ASP A 49 3.37 7.30 -3.13
N PHE A 50 3.93 7.87 -4.20
CA PHE A 50 3.24 8.71 -5.17
C PHE A 50 2.06 7.99 -5.85
N ILE A 51 2.29 6.79 -6.39
CA ILE A 51 1.26 6.00 -7.08
C ILE A 51 0.13 5.64 -6.10
N THR A 52 0.50 5.22 -4.88
CA THR A 52 -0.46 4.87 -3.82
C THR A 52 -1.37 6.06 -3.51
N ASP A 53 -0.76 7.22 -3.27
CA ASP A 53 -1.48 8.44 -2.92
C ASP A 53 -2.39 8.93 -4.06
N ILE A 54 -1.96 8.90 -5.32
CA ILE A 54 -2.82 9.33 -6.43
C ILE A 54 -3.98 8.35 -6.66
N ILE A 55 -3.77 7.05 -6.45
CA ILE A 55 -4.85 6.05 -6.49
C ILE A 55 -5.89 6.35 -5.41
N GLU A 56 -5.46 6.58 -4.16
CA GLU A 56 -6.36 6.92 -3.06
C GLU A 56 -7.12 8.22 -3.32
N LYS A 57 -6.44 9.25 -3.81
CA LYS A 57 -7.06 10.53 -4.16
C LYS A 57 -8.07 10.39 -5.30
N THR A 58 -7.77 9.60 -6.33
CA THR A 58 -8.73 9.32 -7.41
C THR A 58 -9.94 8.57 -6.87
N LYS A 59 -9.74 7.56 -6.00
CA LYS A 59 -10.86 6.86 -5.33
C LYS A 59 -11.71 7.78 -4.45
N SER A 60 -11.11 8.83 -3.87
CA SER A 60 -11.79 9.79 -2.99
C SER A 60 -12.73 10.76 -3.71
N LEU A 61 -12.79 10.74 -5.04
CA LEU A 61 -13.63 11.66 -5.81
C LEU A 61 -15.12 11.43 -5.54
N PRO A 62 -15.94 12.50 -5.48
CA PRO A 62 -17.34 12.40 -5.14
C PRO A 62 -18.11 11.55 -6.15
N ASP A 63 -19.19 10.92 -5.69
CA ASP A 63 -20.11 10.11 -6.49
C ASP A 63 -19.41 8.97 -7.27
N ASN A 64 -18.29 8.45 -6.76
CA ASN A 64 -17.47 7.43 -7.41
C ASN A 64 -16.99 7.83 -8.82
N LYS A 65 -16.84 9.12 -9.10
CA LYS A 65 -16.45 9.62 -10.42
C LYS A 65 -14.96 9.47 -10.75
N GLY A 66 -14.16 8.89 -9.86
CA GLY A 66 -12.77 8.53 -10.13
C GLY A 66 -12.66 7.11 -10.66
N LEU A 67 -12.39 6.97 -11.96
CA LEU A 67 -12.39 5.68 -12.66
C LEU A 67 -11.12 4.86 -12.41
N GLY A 68 -10.00 5.53 -12.15
CA GLY A 68 -8.73 4.87 -11.87
C GLY A 68 -7.50 5.60 -12.40
N VAL A 69 -6.38 4.89 -12.33
CA VAL A 69 -5.04 5.39 -12.63
C VAL A 69 -4.32 4.40 -13.53
N PHE A 70 -3.69 4.90 -14.60
CA PHE A 70 -2.91 4.12 -15.55
C PHE A 70 -1.45 4.58 -15.55
N TYR A 71 -0.52 3.64 -15.43
CA TYR A 71 0.92 3.90 -15.55
C TYR A 71 1.32 3.83 -17.03
N TRP A 72 1.91 4.91 -17.55
CA TRP A 72 2.32 4.97 -18.95
C TRP A 72 3.66 4.24 -19.15
N GLU A 73 3.68 3.25 -20.05
CA GLU A 73 4.86 2.48 -20.45
C GLU A 73 5.80 2.06 -19.30
N PRO A 74 5.33 1.27 -18.33
CA PRO A 74 6.14 0.89 -17.16
C PRO A 74 7.40 0.10 -17.53
N GLN A 75 7.42 -0.59 -18.68
CA GLN A 75 8.57 -1.34 -19.17
C GLN A 75 9.59 -0.48 -19.94
N CYS A 76 9.44 0.84 -19.98
CA CYS A 76 10.43 1.72 -20.60
C CYS A 76 11.67 1.86 -19.70
N TYR A 77 12.70 1.04 -19.96
CA TYR A 77 14.04 1.16 -19.40
C TYR A 77 15.08 1.19 -20.54
N ASP A 78 16.19 1.91 -20.35
CA ASP A 78 17.31 1.99 -21.31
C ASP A 78 16.95 2.56 -22.72
N TRP A 79 15.90 3.38 -22.81
CA TRP A 79 15.51 4.05 -24.06
C TRP A 79 15.85 5.55 -24.03
N GLN A 80 16.90 5.96 -24.74
CA GLN A 80 17.30 7.37 -24.92
C GLN A 80 17.37 8.20 -23.62
N TYR A 81 17.87 7.61 -22.52
CA TYR A 81 17.93 8.24 -21.19
C TYR A 81 16.56 8.55 -20.55
N TYR A 82 15.46 8.06 -21.13
CA TYR A 82 14.14 8.14 -20.50
C TYR A 82 14.10 7.23 -19.27
N ASN A 83 13.90 7.84 -18.11
CA ASN A 83 13.95 7.18 -16.80
C ASN A 83 12.59 7.09 -16.11
N LYS A 84 11.48 7.46 -16.77
CA LYS A 84 10.15 7.53 -16.14
C LYS A 84 9.32 6.25 -16.26
N GLY A 85 9.96 5.13 -16.63
CA GLY A 85 9.36 3.80 -16.51
C GLY A 85 9.38 3.29 -15.07
N ALA A 86 8.83 2.10 -14.87
CA ALA A 86 8.80 1.41 -13.57
C ALA A 86 9.74 0.20 -13.51
N PHE A 87 10.55 -0.03 -14.55
CA PHE A 87 11.51 -1.13 -14.63
C PHE A 87 12.94 -0.61 -14.43
N ASP A 88 13.76 -1.40 -13.73
CA ASP A 88 15.19 -1.10 -13.55
C ASP A 88 16.02 -1.52 -14.77
N LEU A 89 17.32 -1.19 -14.75
CA LEU A 89 18.25 -1.55 -15.83
C LEU A 89 18.51 -3.05 -15.96
N SER A 90 18.05 -3.88 -15.01
CA SER A 90 18.08 -5.34 -15.13
C SER A 90 16.87 -5.90 -15.88
N GLY A 91 15.94 -5.03 -16.30
CA GLY A 91 14.69 -5.41 -16.96
C GLY A 91 13.66 -5.98 -15.99
N LYS A 92 13.75 -5.66 -14.70
CA LYS A 92 12.81 -6.10 -13.66
C LYS A 92 11.91 -4.97 -13.20
N PRO A 93 10.65 -5.25 -12.82
CA PRO A 93 9.79 -4.25 -12.20
C PRO A 93 10.37 -3.81 -10.86
N THR A 94 10.30 -2.51 -10.60
CA THR A 94 10.61 -1.93 -9.30
C THR A 94 9.42 -2.06 -8.35
N ILE A 95 9.65 -1.80 -7.05
CA ILE A 95 8.60 -1.75 -6.03
C ILE A 95 7.52 -0.68 -6.28
N ALA A 96 7.71 0.22 -7.25
CA ALA A 96 6.71 1.20 -7.63
C ALA A 96 5.40 0.52 -8.05
N LEU A 97 5.47 -0.60 -8.77
CA LEU A 97 4.27 -1.32 -9.24
C LEU A 97 3.51 -2.02 -8.11
N ASP A 98 4.13 -2.21 -6.93
CA ASP A 98 3.44 -2.76 -5.77
C ASP A 98 2.25 -1.88 -5.33
N ALA A 99 2.27 -0.58 -5.66
CA ALA A 99 1.19 0.35 -5.35
C ALA A 99 -0.14 -0.01 -6.03
N PHE A 100 -0.11 -0.84 -7.09
CA PHE A 100 -1.30 -1.34 -7.77
C PHE A 100 -1.80 -2.69 -7.23
N LEU A 101 -1.06 -3.31 -6.32
CA LEU A 101 -1.53 -4.54 -5.69
C LEU A 101 -2.75 -4.20 -4.82
N PRO A 102 -3.79 -5.05 -4.79
CA PRO A 102 -4.90 -4.91 -3.85
C PRO A 102 -4.36 -4.76 -2.43
N SER A 103 -5.02 -3.93 -1.61
CA SER A 103 -4.74 -3.82 -0.16
C SER A 103 -4.84 -5.17 0.54
N ASP A 104 -5.60 -6.09 -0.05
CA ASP A 104 -5.93 -7.41 0.48
C ASP A 104 -5.18 -8.51 -0.30
N MET A 105 -4.16 -8.14 -1.10
CA MET A 105 -3.30 -9.12 -1.75
C MET A 105 -2.39 -9.75 -0.68
N PRO A 106 -2.12 -11.08 -0.73
CA PRO A 106 -1.13 -11.76 0.12
C PRO A 106 0.34 -11.36 -0.16
N GLY A 107 0.61 -10.07 -0.36
CA GLY A 107 1.92 -9.47 -0.63
C GLY A 107 2.30 -8.36 0.36
N ASN A 108 1.35 -7.53 0.81
CA ASN A 108 1.62 -6.53 1.84
C ASN A 108 1.29 -7.12 3.21
N LEU A 109 2.31 -7.62 3.91
CA LEU A 109 2.14 -8.19 5.24
C LEU A 109 1.71 -7.10 6.21
N ILE A 110 0.47 -7.16 6.68
CA ILE A 110 0.00 -6.32 7.78
C ILE A 110 0.30 -7.05 9.09
N TYR A 111 1.29 -6.58 9.84
CA TYR A 111 1.61 -7.15 11.15
C TYR A 111 0.42 -7.02 12.09
N GLY A 112 0.00 -8.14 12.66
CA GLY A 112 -1.18 -8.26 13.51
C GLY A 112 -2.46 -8.69 12.78
N ASP A 113 -2.48 -8.76 11.44
CA ASP A 113 -3.61 -9.27 10.65
C ASP A 113 -3.43 -10.78 10.39
N LEU A 114 -4.14 -11.58 11.18
CA LEU A 114 -3.99 -13.05 11.20
C LEU A 114 -5.06 -13.75 10.37
N ASN A 115 -6.14 -13.05 10.00
CA ASN A 115 -7.20 -13.57 9.13
C ASN A 115 -7.13 -13.04 7.69
N GLY A 116 -6.31 -12.03 7.42
CA GLY A 116 -6.09 -11.44 6.10
C GLY A 116 -7.21 -10.49 5.68
N ASP A 117 -7.96 -9.91 6.63
CA ASP A 117 -9.10 -9.03 6.32
C ASP A 117 -8.71 -7.55 6.13
N GLY A 118 -7.41 -7.26 6.20
CA GLY A 118 -6.85 -5.92 6.04
C GLY A 118 -6.93 -5.07 7.31
N ARG A 119 -7.40 -5.61 8.44
CA ARG A 119 -7.59 -4.88 9.70
C ARG A 119 -7.00 -5.64 10.87
N VAL A 120 -6.32 -4.92 11.76
CA VAL A 120 -5.81 -5.48 13.01
C VAL A 120 -6.81 -5.21 14.14
N ASN A 121 -7.51 -6.24 14.62
CA ASN A 121 -8.59 -6.09 15.58
C ASN A 121 -8.72 -7.26 16.58
N SER A 122 -9.85 -7.34 17.30
CA SER A 122 -10.11 -8.35 18.33
C SER A 122 -10.23 -9.78 17.78
N THR A 123 -10.51 -9.92 16.49
CA THR A 123 -10.52 -11.21 15.78
C THR A 123 -9.12 -11.81 15.74
N ASP A 124 -8.12 -11.01 15.37
CA ASP A 124 -6.70 -11.41 15.34
C ASP A 124 -6.18 -11.76 16.72
N PHE A 125 -6.55 -10.95 17.71
CA PHE A 125 -6.20 -11.22 19.10
C PHE A 125 -6.75 -12.57 19.60
N SER A 126 -7.97 -12.90 19.19
CA SER A 126 -8.59 -14.19 19.51
C SER A 126 -7.91 -15.34 18.77
N LEU A 127 -7.49 -15.14 17.52
CA LEU A 127 -6.72 -16.11 16.74
C LEU A 127 -5.36 -16.39 17.38
N LEU A 128 -4.61 -15.35 17.74
CA LEU A 128 -3.32 -15.50 18.41
C LEU A 128 -3.46 -16.26 19.73
N LYS A 129 -4.49 -15.95 20.53
CA LYS A 129 -4.79 -16.70 21.75
C LYS A 129 -5.02 -18.19 21.48
N ARG A 130 -5.85 -18.51 20.47
CA ARG A 130 -6.15 -19.89 20.09
C ARG A 130 -4.89 -20.64 19.63
N TYR A 131 -4.01 -19.95 18.90
CA TYR A 131 -2.74 -20.51 18.45
C TYR A 131 -1.83 -20.84 19.63
N LEU A 132 -1.65 -19.90 20.57
CA LEU A 132 -0.81 -20.10 21.76
C LEU A 132 -1.35 -21.17 22.71
N LEU A 133 -2.66 -21.39 22.73
CA LEU A 133 -3.30 -22.46 23.51
C LEU A 133 -3.34 -23.81 22.77
N GLY A 134 -2.84 -23.89 21.55
CA GLY A 134 -2.84 -25.12 20.74
C GLY A 134 -4.21 -25.53 20.21
N ASN A 135 -5.21 -24.63 20.25
CA ASN A 135 -6.53 -24.87 19.65
C ASN A 135 -6.50 -24.80 18.12
N ILE A 136 -5.51 -24.10 17.55
CA ILE A 136 -5.19 -24.07 16.14
C ILE A 136 -3.67 -24.18 16.00
N SER A 137 -3.21 -24.81 14.92
CA SER A 137 -1.79 -24.90 14.58
C SER A 137 -1.40 -24.05 13.36
N VAL A 138 -2.39 -23.44 12.69
CA VAL A 138 -2.23 -22.61 11.50
C VAL A 138 -3.26 -21.48 11.54
N PHE A 139 -2.87 -20.29 11.09
CA PHE A 139 -3.77 -19.14 10.95
C PHE A 139 -4.58 -19.20 9.64
N PRO A 140 -5.76 -18.57 9.56
CA PRO A 140 -6.53 -18.51 8.31
C PRO A 140 -5.78 -17.84 7.15
N HIS A 141 -4.97 -16.81 7.42
CA HIS A 141 -4.13 -16.15 6.43
C HIS A 141 -2.85 -16.95 6.15
N GLU A 142 -2.47 -17.10 4.87
CA GLU A 142 -1.27 -17.85 4.45
C GLU A 142 0.01 -17.35 5.11
N ARG A 143 0.13 -16.02 5.29
CA ARG A 143 1.26 -15.38 5.98
C ARG A 143 0.94 -15.01 7.43
N GLY A 144 -0.10 -15.59 8.03
CA GLY A 144 -0.54 -15.28 9.38
C GLY A 144 0.52 -15.57 10.45
N ALA A 145 1.41 -16.56 10.22
CA ALA A 145 2.54 -16.82 11.11
C ALA A 145 3.57 -15.66 11.11
N GLU A 146 3.84 -15.10 9.94
CA GLU A 146 4.74 -13.94 9.78
C GLU A 146 4.09 -12.67 10.36
N ALA A 147 2.77 -12.50 10.18
CA ALA A 147 2.00 -11.40 10.76
C ALA A 147 1.89 -11.48 12.29
N ALA A 148 2.01 -12.68 12.86
CA ALA A 148 1.93 -12.92 14.30
C ALA A 148 3.25 -12.68 15.06
N ASP A 149 4.39 -12.64 14.38
CA ASP A 149 5.69 -12.32 14.96
C ASP A 149 5.86 -10.80 15.05
N LEU A 150 5.40 -10.22 16.16
CA LEU A 150 5.28 -8.78 16.34
C LEU A 150 6.52 -8.14 16.96
N ASN A 151 7.46 -8.93 17.47
CA ASN A 151 8.79 -8.48 17.89
C ASN A 151 9.94 -8.92 16.96
N LEU A 152 9.62 -9.65 15.89
CA LEU A 152 10.58 -10.12 14.87
C LEU A 152 11.66 -11.04 15.45
N ASP A 153 11.33 -11.82 16.48
CA ASP A 153 12.27 -12.76 17.11
C ASP A 153 12.22 -14.18 16.50
N GLY A 154 11.35 -14.39 15.51
CA GLY A 154 11.13 -15.65 14.84
C GLY A 154 10.28 -16.65 15.63
N ARG A 155 9.69 -16.26 16.76
CA ARG A 155 8.90 -17.13 17.64
C ARG A 155 7.57 -16.51 18.05
N ILE A 156 6.48 -17.10 17.58
CA ILE A 156 5.13 -16.69 18.00
C ILE A 156 4.86 -17.16 19.44
N ASN A 157 4.85 -16.23 20.39
CA ASN A 157 4.73 -16.53 21.81
C ASN A 157 3.92 -15.47 22.60
N SER A 158 3.95 -15.54 23.94
CA SER A 158 3.21 -14.62 24.82
C SER A 158 3.64 -13.15 24.70
N THR A 159 4.83 -12.90 24.16
CA THR A 159 5.37 -11.56 23.88
C THR A 159 4.54 -10.89 22.80
N ASP A 160 4.31 -11.57 21.67
CA ASP A 160 3.48 -11.07 20.57
C ASP A 160 2.06 -10.81 21.01
N TYR A 161 1.50 -11.71 21.83
CA TYR A 161 0.16 -11.52 22.39
C TYR A 161 0.05 -10.25 23.24
N SER A 162 1.08 -9.96 24.03
CA SER A 162 1.15 -8.73 24.83
C SER A 162 1.32 -7.49 23.96
N ILE A 163 2.09 -7.58 22.87
CA ILE A 163 2.28 -6.49 21.91
C ILE A 163 0.97 -6.20 21.17
N LEU A 164 0.29 -7.21 20.64
CA LEU A 164 -0.99 -7.05 19.95
C LEU A 164 -2.04 -6.41 20.88
N LYS A 165 -2.10 -6.85 22.15
CA LYS A 165 -2.98 -6.23 23.15
C LYS A 165 -2.67 -4.74 23.34
N ARG A 166 -1.39 -4.38 23.46
CA ARG A 166 -0.96 -2.98 23.64
C ARG A 166 -1.32 -2.13 22.41
N TYR A 167 -1.18 -2.68 21.21
CA TYR A 167 -1.57 -2.01 19.98
C TYR A 167 -3.08 -1.75 19.93
N LEU A 168 -3.91 -2.76 20.19
CA LEU A 168 -5.37 -2.62 20.22
C LEU A 168 -5.86 -1.64 21.30
N LEU A 169 -5.08 -1.44 22.36
CA LEU A 169 -5.34 -0.47 23.43
C LEU A 169 -4.71 0.91 23.17
N ASN A 170 -4.18 1.16 21.96
CA ASN A 170 -3.48 2.39 21.57
C ASN A 170 -2.31 2.76 22.52
N SER A 171 -1.72 1.79 23.21
CA SER A 171 -0.56 1.99 24.08
C SER A 171 0.77 1.98 23.33
N ILE A 172 0.75 1.51 22.08
CA ILE A 172 1.84 1.63 21.10
C ILE A 172 1.24 2.06 19.76
N PRO A 173 1.96 2.87 18.96
CA PRO A 173 1.37 3.50 17.76
C PRO A 173 1.38 2.60 16.52
N SER A 174 2.20 1.55 16.49
CA SER A 174 2.42 0.74 15.28
C SER A 174 2.94 -0.66 15.58
N LEU A 175 2.83 -1.53 14.58
CA LEU A 175 3.41 -2.86 14.51
C LEU A 175 4.30 -2.98 13.25
N PRO A 176 5.34 -3.82 13.25
CA PRO A 176 5.86 -4.57 14.40
C PRO A 176 6.64 -3.63 15.35
N VAL A 177 7.01 -4.14 16.53
CA VAL A 177 7.89 -3.46 17.49
C VAL A 177 9.29 -4.03 17.36
N LYS A 178 10.32 -3.18 17.27
CA LYS A 178 11.73 -3.58 17.30
C LYS A 178 12.32 -3.36 18.69
#